data_AF-A0A4U1IZT8-F1
#
_entry.id   AF-A0A4U1IZT8-F1
#
_cell.length_a   1.000
_cell.length_b   1.000
_cell.length_c   1.000
_cell.angle_alpha   90.00
_cell.angle_beta   90.00
_cell.angle_gamma   90.00
#
_symmetry.space_group_name_H-M   'P 1'
#
loop_
_entity.id
_entity.type
_entity.pdbx_description
1 polymer ?
#
loop_
_entity_poly.entity_id
_entity_poly.type
_entity_poly.pdbx_seq_one_letter_code
_entity_poly.pdbx_strand_id
1 'polypeptide(L)'
;MLRAKLQNLCLGWASAALVAGCASDGLTPPEARIDTPGAFVAVEGYDEPGELTLVRILDRLQFEDARLLFMTVHDARPATYEEARELSKDPDLPIRELIRIEPDTVVTLSPHRIVWFRTLTKKEQERVP
;
A
#
# COMPACT_ATOMS: atom_id res chain seq x y z
N MET A 1 43.89 55.30 37.36
CA MET A 1 42.90 56.07 36.56
C MET A 1 42.92 55.53 35.13
N LEU A 2 41.73 55.23 34.58
CA LEU A 2 41.36 54.97 33.16
C LEU A 2 42.10 53.84 32.40
N ARG A 3 41.50 52.66 32.13
CA ARG A 3 40.48 52.28 31.09
C ARG A 3 40.97 52.37 29.62
N ALA A 4 41.13 51.21 28.98
CA ALA A 4 40.69 50.81 27.62
C ALA A 4 41.24 49.39 27.36
N LYS A 5 40.50 48.27 27.32
CA LYS A 5 39.39 47.79 26.43
C LYS A 5 39.67 47.96 24.93
N LEU A 6 39.86 46.83 24.24
CA LEU A 6 39.27 46.38 22.95
C LEU A 6 40.08 45.10 22.53
N GLN A 7 39.64 43.85 22.69
CA GLN A 7 38.52 43.14 22.06
C GLN A 7 38.39 43.41 20.54
N ASN A 8 38.86 42.45 19.74
CA ASN A 8 38.26 42.02 18.47
C ASN A 8 38.89 40.66 18.07
N LEU A 9 38.19 39.55 18.32
CA LEU A 9 37.28 38.87 17.39
C LEU A 9 38.00 38.12 16.26
N CYS A 10 38.59 36.97 16.61
CA CYS A 10 38.87 35.88 15.67
C CYS A 10 38.14 34.62 16.17
N LEU A 11 36.81 34.57 16.01
CA LEU A 11 36.06 33.31 16.05
C LEU A 11 35.54 33.05 14.64
N GLY A 12 36.43 32.50 13.80
CA GLY A 12 36.05 31.83 12.57
C GLY A 12 35.51 30.43 12.85
N TRP A 13 34.70 29.96 11.91
CA TRP A 13 34.04 28.64 11.84
C TRP A 13 32.78 28.43 12.68
N ALA A 14 31.67 28.99 12.20
CA ALA A 14 30.36 28.39 12.35
C ALA A 14 30.19 27.27 11.33
N SER A 15 30.05 26.05 11.83
CA SER A 15 29.81 24.81 11.12
C SER A 15 28.58 24.89 10.22
N ALA A 16 28.78 24.69 8.91
CA ALA A 16 27.71 24.30 8.00
C ALA A 16 27.30 22.87 8.37
N ALA A 17 26.34 22.73 9.29
CA ALA A 17 25.61 21.50 9.48
C ALA A 17 24.77 21.28 8.21
N LEU A 18 25.35 20.53 7.26
CA LEU A 18 24.61 19.82 6.24
C LEU A 18 23.55 19.00 6.94
N VAL A 19 22.33 19.53 7.01
CA VAL A 19 21.15 18.73 7.24
C VAL A 19 21.13 17.78 6.05
N ALA A 20 21.64 16.58 6.25
CA ALA A 20 21.28 15.42 5.47
C ALA A 20 19.76 15.27 5.65
N GLY A 21 19.01 16.03 4.85
CA GLY A 21 17.64 15.72 4.56
C GLY A 21 17.70 14.35 3.93
N CYS A 22 17.35 13.33 4.72
CA CYS A 22 16.90 12.06 4.18
C CYS A 22 15.66 12.40 3.33
N ALA A 23 15.91 12.74 2.07
CA ALA A 23 14.93 12.60 1.02
C ALA A 23 14.66 11.10 0.95
N SER A 24 13.71 10.64 1.76
CA SER A 24 12.98 9.40 1.49
C SER A 24 12.05 9.64 0.29
N ASP A 25 12.57 10.28 -0.75
CA ASP A 25 11.90 10.46 -2.03
C ASP A 25 12.08 9.17 -2.81
N GLY A 26 10.95 8.54 -3.11
CA GLY A 26 10.89 7.52 -4.13
C GLY A 26 11.25 6.12 -3.67
N LEU A 27 10.71 5.66 -2.54
CA LEU A 27 10.35 4.24 -2.49
C LEU A 27 9.21 4.05 -3.49
N THR A 28 9.57 3.75 -4.74
CA THR A 28 8.64 3.15 -5.71
C THR A 28 7.91 2.05 -4.94
N PRO A 29 6.58 2.13 -4.78
CA PRO A 29 5.85 1.06 -4.14
C PRO A 29 6.25 -0.25 -4.83
N PRO A 30 6.52 -1.33 -4.08
CA PRO A 30 6.99 -2.57 -4.67
C PRO A 30 6.06 -2.96 -5.83
N GLU A 31 6.62 -3.49 -6.91
CA GLU A 31 5.88 -4.06 -8.04
C GLU A 31 5.15 -5.34 -7.57
N ALA A 32 4.18 -5.18 -6.69
CA ALA A 32 3.27 -6.23 -6.34
C ALA A 32 2.55 -6.64 -7.63
N ARG A 33 2.27 -7.94 -7.72
CA ARG A 33 1.41 -8.49 -8.75
C ARG A 33 0.00 -8.64 -8.19
N ILE A 34 -0.96 -8.84 -9.07
CA ILE A 34 -2.37 -9.03 -8.68
C ILE A 34 -2.57 -10.25 -7.76
N ASP A 35 -1.63 -11.18 -7.74
CA ASP A 35 -1.64 -12.39 -6.91
C ASP A 35 -0.72 -12.30 -5.69
N THR A 36 -0.12 -11.15 -5.40
CA THR A 36 0.77 -11.00 -4.25
C THR A 36 -0.05 -10.87 -2.95
N PRO A 37 0.16 -11.75 -1.95
CA PRO A 37 -0.48 -11.61 -0.63
C PRO A 37 -0.21 -10.24 0.00
N GLY A 38 -1.26 -9.53 0.40
CA GLY A 38 -1.20 -8.17 0.93
C GLY A 38 -1.37 -7.06 -0.11
N ALA A 39 -1.48 -7.40 -1.40
CA ALA A 39 -1.85 -6.44 -2.43
C ALA A 39 -3.33 -6.05 -2.29
N PHE A 40 -3.58 -4.74 -2.37
CA PHE A 40 -4.89 -4.17 -2.58
C PHE A 40 -5.06 -3.82 -4.05
N VAL A 41 -6.14 -4.31 -4.63
CA VAL A 41 -6.48 -4.18 -6.05
C VAL A 41 -7.84 -3.50 -6.13
N ALA A 42 -7.88 -2.35 -6.81
CA ALA A 42 -9.14 -1.75 -7.21
C ALA A 42 -9.56 -2.34 -8.55
N VAL A 43 -10.78 -2.88 -8.60
CA VAL A 43 -11.33 -3.56 -9.79
C VAL A 43 -12.59 -2.82 -10.22
N GLU A 44 -12.62 -2.37 -11.47
CA GLU A 44 -13.77 -1.67 -12.06
C GLU A 44 -14.81 -2.68 -12.56
N GLY A 45 -16.09 -2.45 -12.26
CA GLY A 45 -17.16 -3.33 -12.73
C GLY A 45 -17.21 -4.68 -12.04
N TYR A 46 -16.60 -4.82 -10.85
CA TYR A 46 -16.69 -6.05 -10.07
C TYR A 46 -18.11 -6.25 -9.51
N ASP A 47 -18.67 -5.21 -8.88
CA ASP A 47 -20.06 -5.21 -8.40
C ASP A 47 -21.03 -4.64 -9.44
N GLU A 48 -20.76 -3.41 -9.90
CA GLU A 48 -21.59 -2.67 -10.86
C GLU A 48 -20.72 -2.00 -11.93
N PRO A 49 -21.12 -1.99 -13.22
CA PRO A 49 -20.36 -1.36 -14.29
C PRO A 49 -20.02 0.11 -14.00
N GLY A 50 -18.73 0.45 -14.03
CA GLY A 50 -18.22 1.80 -13.77
C GLY A 50 -17.94 2.10 -12.29
N GLU A 51 -18.27 1.20 -11.36
CA GLU A 51 -17.89 1.31 -9.95
C GLU A 51 -16.57 0.59 -9.67
N LEU A 52 -15.75 1.15 -8.77
CA LEU A 52 -14.55 0.47 -8.27
C LEU A 52 -14.88 -0.30 -7.00
N THR A 53 -14.50 -1.57 -6.98
CA THR A 53 -14.52 -2.40 -5.77
C THR A 53 -13.10 -2.65 -5.29
N LEU A 54 -12.90 -2.56 -3.97
CA LEU A 54 -11.59 -2.80 -3.38
C LEU A 54 -11.44 -4.24 -2.89
N VAL A 55 -10.45 -4.93 -3.44
CA VAL A 55 -10.13 -6.33 -3.14
C VAL A 55 -8.75 -6.40 -2.50
N ARG A 56 -8.55 -7.32 -1.57
CA ARG A 56 -7.25 -7.59 -0.96
C ARG A 56 -6.91 -9.06 -1.04
N ILE A 57 -5.72 -9.38 -1.55
CA ILE A 57 -5.23 -10.75 -1.58
C ILE A 57 -4.71 -11.14 -0.20
N LEU A 58 -5.21 -12.25 0.34
CA LEU A 58 -4.75 -12.81 1.61
C LEU A 58 -3.72 -13.92 1.42
N ASP A 59 -3.90 -14.77 0.43
CA ASP A 59 -2.94 -15.84 0.15
C ASP A 59 -3.11 -16.40 -1.26
N ARG A 60 -2.14 -17.20 -1.69
CA ARG A 60 -2.18 -17.97 -2.92
C ARG A 60 -1.61 -19.37 -2.70
N LEU A 61 -2.26 -20.37 -3.27
CA LEU A 61 -1.68 -21.70 -3.44
C LEU A 61 -1.42 -21.95 -4.92
N GLN A 62 -0.17 -22.30 -5.24
CA GLN A 62 0.26 -22.64 -6.58
C GLN A 62 0.31 -24.16 -6.71
N PHE A 63 -0.40 -24.69 -7.70
CA PHE A 63 -0.30 -26.07 -8.18
C PHE A 63 0.46 -26.06 -9.52
N GLU A 64 0.73 -27.23 -10.11
CA GLU A 64 1.50 -27.31 -11.38
C GLU A 64 0.90 -26.40 -12.47
N ASP A 65 -0.41 -26.49 -12.73
CA ASP A 65 -1.09 -25.73 -13.80
C ASP A 65 -2.22 -24.83 -13.29
N ALA A 66 -2.34 -24.65 -11.97
CA ALA A 66 -3.48 -23.99 -11.35
C ALA A 66 -3.07 -23.07 -10.20
N ARG A 67 -3.88 -22.03 -9.94
CA ARG A 67 -3.70 -21.15 -8.78
C ARG A 67 -5.01 -20.96 -8.05
N LEU A 68 -4.99 -21.22 -6.75
CA LEU A 68 -6.06 -20.85 -5.83
C LEU A 68 -5.70 -19.51 -5.19
N LEU A 69 -6.64 -18.57 -5.17
CA LEU A 69 -6.49 -17.27 -4.51
C LEU A 69 -7.47 -17.15 -3.36
N PHE A 70 -6.98 -16.68 -2.21
CA PHE A 70 -7.80 -16.25 -1.09
C PHE A 70 -7.78 -14.73 -1.03
N MET A 71 -8.94 -14.09 -1.01
CA MET A 71 -9.05 -12.64 -1.01
C MET A 71 -10.23 -12.15 -0.18
N THR A 72 -10.18 -10.89 0.23
CA THR A 72 -11.31 -10.20 0.86
C THR A 72 -11.80 -9.08 -0.04
N VAL A 73 -13.11 -8.89 -0.08
CA VAL A 73 -13.74 -7.72 -0.67
C VAL A 73 -14.12 -6.77 0.45
N HIS A 74 -13.72 -5.51 0.32
CA HIS A 74 -13.97 -4.49 1.34
C HIS A 74 -15.25 -3.72 1.05
N ASP A 75 -15.93 -3.29 2.11
CA ASP A 75 -17.11 -2.41 2.03
C ASP A 75 -16.67 -0.96 1.83
N ALA A 76 -16.01 -0.72 0.70
CA ALA A 76 -15.50 0.58 0.27
C ALA A 76 -15.89 0.79 -1.19
N ARG A 77 -16.45 1.96 -1.50
CA ARG A 77 -16.84 2.37 -2.86
C ARG A 77 -16.04 3.62 -3.30
N PRO A 78 -14.74 3.49 -3.56
CA PRO A 78 -13.95 4.62 -4.06
C PRO A 78 -14.43 5.08 -5.44
N ALA A 79 -14.48 6.38 -5.67
CA ALA A 79 -14.81 6.94 -6.98
C ALA A 79 -13.59 6.98 -7.93
N THR A 80 -12.38 6.90 -7.38
CA THR A 80 -11.12 6.96 -8.14
C THR A 80 -10.08 5.96 -7.64
N TYR A 81 -9.09 5.63 -8.48
CA TYR A 81 -7.98 4.77 -8.07
C TYR A 81 -7.12 5.40 -6.97
N GLU A 82 -6.98 6.71 -6.98
CA GLU A 82 -6.27 7.48 -5.96
C GLU A 82 -6.99 7.41 -4.61
N GLU A 83 -8.32 7.56 -4.60
CA GLU A 83 -9.12 7.36 -3.38
C GLU A 83 -9.04 5.92 -2.88
N ALA A 84 -9.11 4.94 -3.80
CA ALA A 84 -8.94 3.53 -3.46
C ALA A 84 -7.59 3.27 -2.78
N ARG A 85 -6.51 3.91 -3.26
CA ARG A 85 -5.18 3.83 -2.64
C ARG A 85 -5.18 4.38 -1.21
N GLU A 86 -5.81 5.52 -0.96
CA GLU A 86 -5.85 6.09 0.38
C GLU A 86 -6.69 5.23 1.34
N LEU A 87 -7.85 4.76 0.92
CA LEU A 87 -8.69 3.85 1.72
C LEU A 87 -7.98 2.53 2.04
N SER A 88 -7.20 2.00 1.11
CA SER A 88 -6.44 0.74 1.29
C SER A 88 -5.38 0.80 2.40
N LYS A 89 -5.04 1.99 2.87
CA LYS A 89 -4.08 2.18 3.97
C LYS A 89 -4.73 2.02 5.35
N ASP A 90 -6.06 2.09 5.43
CA ASP A 90 -6.81 1.91 6.68
C ASP A 90 -6.74 0.43 7.12
N PRO A 91 -6.12 0.12 8.29
CA PRO A 91 -6.05 -1.25 8.79
C PRO A 91 -7.41 -1.82 9.23
N ASP A 92 -8.39 -0.96 9.53
CA ASP A 92 -9.71 -1.33 10.04
C ASP A 92 -10.80 -1.24 8.97
N LEU A 93 -10.40 -1.14 7.69
CA LEU A 93 -11.33 -1.06 6.57
C LEU A 93 -12.31 -2.26 6.59
N PRO A 94 -13.64 -2.02 6.65
CA PRO A 94 -14.62 -3.08 6.80
C PRO A 94 -14.52 -4.10 5.67
N ILE A 95 -14.62 -5.39 6.04
CA ILE A 95 -14.63 -6.50 5.09
C ILE A 95 -16.10 -6.87 4.85
N ARG A 96 -16.50 -6.86 3.57
CA ARG A 96 -17.83 -7.29 3.13
C ARG A 96 -17.88 -8.81 2.98
N GLU A 97 -16.86 -9.39 2.35
CA GLU A 97 -16.85 -10.81 1.98
C GLU A 97 -15.44 -11.39 1.96
N LEU A 98 -15.32 -12.70 2.22
CA LEU A 98 -14.12 -13.49 2.00
C LEU A 98 -14.37 -14.46 0.84
N ILE A 99 -13.51 -14.41 -0.17
CA ILE A 99 -13.66 -15.13 -1.42
C ILE A 99 -12.48 -16.08 -1.61
N ARG A 100 -12.82 -17.30 -2.01
CA ARG A 100 -11.87 -18.30 -2.51
C ARG A 100 -12.10 -18.48 -4.00
N ILE A 101 -11.14 -18.05 -4.83
CA ILE A 101 -11.20 -18.25 -6.29
C ILE A 101 -10.52 -19.57 -6.64
N GLU A 102 -11.32 -20.50 -7.14
CA GLU A 102 -10.87 -21.81 -7.59
C GLU A 102 -10.27 -21.75 -9.00
N PRO A 103 -9.32 -22.63 -9.36
CA PRO A 103 -8.61 -22.59 -10.64
C PRO A 103 -9.52 -22.61 -11.88
N ASP A 104 -10.67 -23.29 -11.78
CA ASP A 104 -11.62 -23.46 -12.89
C ASP A 104 -12.65 -22.30 -12.96
N THR A 105 -12.52 -21.31 -12.07
CA THR A 105 -13.40 -20.14 -12.07
C THR A 105 -13.03 -19.22 -13.23
N VAL A 106 -13.99 -18.92 -14.11
CA VAL A 106 -13.82 -17.91 -15.16
C VAL A 106 -13.70 -16.53 -14.50
N VAL A 107 -12.48 -16.03 -14.40
CA VAL A 107 -12.22 -14.65 -13.97
C VAL A 107 -12.37 -13.75 -15.20
N THR A 108 -13.48 -13.02 -15.28
CA THR A 108 -13.62 -11.94 -16.26
C THR A 108 -12.53 -10.90 -15.97
N LEU A 109 -11.70 -10.60 -16.96
CA LEU A 109 -10.66 -9.58 -16.84
C LEU A 109 -11.31 -8.20 -16.85
N SER A 110 -11.77 -7.76 -15.70
CA SER A 110 -12.16 -6.37 -15.46
C SER A 110 -10.93 -5.46 -15.44
N PRO A 111 -11.06 -4.19 -15.87
CA PRO A 111 -10.02 -3.19 -15.65
C PRO A 111 -9.68 -3.14 -14.15
N HIS A 112 -8.39 -3.16 -13.83
CA HIS A 112 -7.93 -3.19 -12.44
C HIS A 112 -6.58 -2.49 -12.28
N ARG A 113 -6.30 -2.04 -11.06
CA ARG A 113 -4.99 -1.52 -10.66
C ARG A 113 -4.65 -1.95 -9.25
N ILE A 114 -3.39 -2.28 -9.04
CA ILE A 114 -2.85 -2.45 -7.68
C ILE A 114 -2.66 -1.05 -7.13
N VAL A 115 -3.43 -0.71 -6.10
CA VAL A 115 -3.49 0.64 -5.54
C VAL A 115 -2.63 0.79 -4.29
N TRP A 116 -2.40 -0.32 -3.58
CA TRP A 116 -1.55 -0.36 -2.41
C TRP A 116 -1.02 -1.77 -2.15
N PHE A 117 0.06 -1.86 -1.38
CA PHE A 117 0.60 -3.13 -0.94
C PHE A 117 1.24 -2.98 0.44
N ARG A 118 0.94 -3.93 1.33
CA ARG A 118 1.71 -4.14 2.56
C ARG A 118 1.66 -5.59 2.96
N THR A 119 2.70 -6.04 3.66
CA THR A 119 2.69 -7.36 4.29
C THR A 119 1.48 -7.51 5.21
N LEU A 120 0.87 -8.70 5.18
CA LEU A 120 -0.22 -9.06 6.07
C LEU A 120 0.28 -9.16 7.52
N THR A 121 -0.52 -8.65 8.44
CA THR A 121 -0.36 -8.91 9.88
C THR A 121 -0.74 -10.35 10.20
N LYS A 122 -0.33 -10.86 11.37
CA LYS A 122 -0.70 -12.22 11.81
C LYS A 122 -2.21 -12.44 11.82
N LYS A 123 -2.97 -11.49 12.36
CA LYS A 123 -4.44 -11.50 12.38
C LYS A 123 -5.04 -11.58 10.96
N GLU A 124 -4.38 -11.03 9.96
CA GLU A 124 -4.83 -11.08 8.56
C GLU A 124 -4.50 -12.42 7.91
N GLN A 125 -3.36 -13.02 8.23
CA GLN A 125 -2.98 -14.35 7.75
C GLN A 125 -3.90 -15.44 8.34
N GLU A 126 -4.28 -15.31 9.61
CA GLU A 126 -5.19 -16.24 10.30
C GLU A 126 -6.61 -16.27 9.72
N ARG A 127 -6.96 -15.37 8.79
CA ARG A 127 -8.26 -15.37 8.10
C ARG A 127 -8.32 -16.31 6.90
N VAL A 128 -7.18 -16.84 6.46
CA VAL A 128 -7.13 -17.83 5.38
C VAL A 128 -7.69 -19.15 5.92
N PRO A 129 -8.77 -19.70 5.31
CA PRO A 129 -9.45 -20.90 5.79
C PRO A 129 -8.67 -22.20 5.53
#